data_AF-A0A9D9G5X1-F1
#
_entry.id   AF-A0A9D9G5X1-F1
#
_cell.length_a   1.000
_cell.length_b   1.000
_cell.length_c   1.000
_cell.angle_alpha   90.00
_cell.angle_beta   90.00
_cell.angle_gamma   90.00
#
_symmetry.space_group_name_H-M   'P 1'
#
loop_
_entity.id
_entity.type
_entity.pdbx_description
1 polymer ?
#
loop_
_entity_poly.entity_id
_entity_poly.type
_entity_poly.pdbx_seq_one_letter_code
_entity_poly.pdbx_strand_id
1 'polypeptide(L)' 'MKYLFVVFYLFFLIYPAEAVTTKMFKVLDTCARYRLGEINANEAIEKLKLKLTNRSTIQPKDLVKKYCSVFTPNEKIEF' A
#
# COMPACT_ATOMS: atom_id res chain seq x y z
N MET A 1 -37.99 -15.73 3.52
CA MET A 1 -37.33 -15.26 2.28
C MET A 1 -36.58 -13.92 2.41
N LYS A 2 -37.04 -12.96 3.24
CA LYS A 2 -36.39 -11.63 3.33
C LYS A 2 -34.99 -11.64 3.99
N TYR A 3 -34.79 -12.49 5.00
CA TYR A 3 -33.52 -12.56 5.76
C TYR A 3 -32.34 -13.19 4.99
N LEU A 4 -32.61 -14.14 4.09
CA LEU A 4 -31.56 -14.78 3.26
C LEU A 4 -30.88 -13.79 2.31
N PHE A 5 -31.65 -12.83 1.77
CA PHE A 5 -31.10 -11.77 0.92
C PHE A 5 -30.19 -10.80 1.68
N VAL A 6 -30.48 -10.53 2.95
CA VAL A 6 -29.64 -9.64 3.80
C VAL A 6 -28.28 -10.29 4.07
N VAL A 7 -28.27 -11.59 4.37
CA VAL A 7 -27.03 -12.34 4.62
C VAL A 7 -26.15 -12.37 3.36
N PHE A 8 -26.73 -12.60 2.18
CA PHE A 8 -25.99 -12.58 0.92
C PHE A 8 -25.36 -11.20 0.61
N TYR A 9 -26.07 -10.12 0.93
CA TYR A 9 -25.56 -8.75 0.77
C TYR A 9 -24.39 -8.45 1.71
N LEU A 10 -24.42 -8.97 2.95
CA LEU A 10 -23.32 -8.83 3.91
C LEU A 10 -22.05 -9.54 3.43
N PHE A 11 -22.17 -10.76 2.87
CA PHE A 11 -21.03 -11.45 2.27
C PHE A 11 -20.41 -10.67 1.10
N PHE A 12 -21.25 -10.03 0.28
CA PHE A 12 -20.80 -9.16 -0.81
C PHE A 12 -20.07 -7.89 -0.35
N LEU A 13 -20.29 -7.44 0.89
CA LEU A 13 -19.61 -6.29 1.48
C LEU A 13 -18.31 -6.67 2.20
N ILE A 14 -18.23 -7.88 2.77
CA ILE A 14 -17.03 -8.38 3.45
C ILE A 14 -15.91 -8.65 2.43
N TYR A 15 -16.24 -9.24 1.28
CA TYR A 15 -15.25 -9.57 0.24
C TYR A 15 -14.44 -8.36 -0.30
N PRO A 16 -15.06 -7.22 -0.68
CA PRO A 16 -14.33 -6.04 -1.11
C PRO A 16 -13.60 -5.37 0.06
N ALA A 17 -14.15 -5.40 1.28
CA ALA A 17 -13.47 -4.85 2.46
C ALA A 17 -12.18 -5.63 2.77
N GLU A 18 -12.21 -6.96 2.75
CA GLU A 18 -11.03 -7.81 2.91
C GLU A 18 -10.01 -7.62 1.76
N ALA A 19 -10.49 -7.46 0.53
CA ALA A 19 -9.61 -7.17 -0.60
C ALA A 19 -8.93 -5.78 -0.49
N VAL A 20 -9.59 -4.79 0.11
CA VAL A 20 -9.03 -3.47 0.37
C VAL A 20 -8.05 -3.51 1.53
N THR A 21 -8.38 -4.18 2.64
CA THR A 21 -7.49 -4.28 3.81
C THR A 21 -6.21 -5.04 3.51
N THR A 22 -6.28 -6.13 2.75
CA THR A 22 -5.09 -6.89 2.34
C THR A 22 -4.18 -6.10 1.40
N LYS A 23 -4.74 -5.29 0.50
CA LYS A 23 -3.95 -4.37 -0.34
C LYS A 23 -3.32 -3.24 0.48
N MET A 24 -4.07 -2.66 1.42
CA MET A 24 -3.56 -1.61 2.29
C MET A 24 -2.45 -2.12 3.21
N PHE A 25 -2.59 -3.32 3.76
CA PHE A 25 -1.54 -3.96 4.57
C PHE A 25 -0.26 -4.21 3.77
N LYS A 26 -0.38 -4.67 2.51
CA LYS A 26 0.78 -4.83 1.61
C LYS A 26 1.51 -3.51 1.35
N VAL A 27 0.78 -2.41 1.21
CA VAL A 27 1.37 -1.07 1.05
C VAL A 27 2.15 -0.68 2.31
N LEU A 28 1.54 -0.86 3.49
CA LEU A 28 2.18 -0.55 4.77
C LEU A 28 3.44 -1.40 5.02
N ASP A 29 3.35 -2.72 4.81
CA ASP A 29 4.48 -3.65 4.96
C ASP A 29 5.63 -3.27 4.01
N THR A 30 5.34 -3.01 2.73
CA THR A 30 6.36 -2.61 1.75
C THR A 30 7.02 -1.29 2.13
N CYS A 31 6.24 -0.29 2.56
CA CYS A 31 6.77 0.99 3.01
C CYS A 31 7.60 0.88 4.30
N ALA A 32 7.23 0.00 5.23
CA ALA A 32 7.99 -0.25 6.45
C ALA A 32 9.35 -0.91 6.14
N ARG A 33 9.36 -1.98 5.34
CA ARG A 33 10.60 -2.66 4.93
C ARG A 33 11.55 -1.76 4.14
N TYR A 34 10.99 -0.89 3.30
CA TYR A 34 11.79 0.12 2.60
C TYR A 34 12.48 1.10 3.57
N ARG A 35 11.78 1.53 4.63
CA ARG A 35 12.37 2.43 5.65
C ARG A 35 13.41 1.74 6.53
N LEU A 36 13.19 0.47 6.85
CA LEU A 36 14.17 -0.36 7.58
C LEU A 36 15.40 -0.70 6.73
N GLY A 37 15.40 -0.36 5.44
CA GLY A 37 16.50 -0.66 4.53
C GLY A 37 16.56 -2.12 4.08
N GLU A 38 15.52 -2.91 4.37
CA GLU A 38 15.45 -4.33 3.95
C GLU A 38 15.23 -4.47 2.44
N ILE A 39 14.55 -3.52 1.81
CA ILE A 39 14.31 -3.50 0.37
C ILE A 39 14.75 -2.18 -0.25
N ASN A 40 15.20 -2.24 -1.51
CA ASN A 40 15.64 -1.05 -2.24
C ASN A 40 14.45 -0.30 -2.90
N ALA A 41 14.71 0.92 -3.40
CA ALA A 41 13.66 1.74 -4.01
C ALA A 41 13.04 1.13 -5.27
N ASN A 42 13.82 0.39 -6.07
CA ASN A 42 13.32 -0.23 -7.30
C ASN A 42 12.39 -1.41 -6.98
N GLU A 43 12.75 -2.23 -6.00
CA GLU A 43 11.93 -3.33 -5.50
C GLU A 43 10.63 -2.82 -4.86
N ALA A 44 10.71 -1.72 -4.09
CA ALA A 44 9.53 -1.06 -3.54
C ALA A 44 8.61 -0.53 -4.64
N ILE A 45 9.14 0.07 -5.72
CA ILE A 45 8.35 0.52 -6.88
C ILE A 45 7.61 -0.63 -7.54
N GLU A 46 8.28 -1.77 -7.72
CA GLU A 46 7.68 -2.96 -8.35
C GLU A 46 6.54 -3.52 -7.49
N LYS A 47 6.77 -3.71 -6.19
CA LYS A 47 5.76 -4.22 -5.24
C LYS A 47 4.57 -3.28 -5.08
N LEU A 48 4.81 -1.98 -5.08
CA LEU A 48 3.77 -0.94 -5.01
C LEU A 48 3.12 -0.66 -6.37
N LYS A 49 3.62 -1.27 -7.46
CA LYS A 49 3.18 -1.05 -8.84
C LYS A 49 3.14 0.44 -9.22
N LEU A 50 4.13 1.21 -8.74
CA LEU A 50 4.22 2.64 -9.02
C LEU A 50 4.64 2.86 -10.48
N LYS A 51 3.94 3.75 -11.18
CA LYS A 51 4.32 4.13 -12.55
C LYS A 51 5.48 5.10 -12.48
N LEU A 52 6.70 4.59 -12.72
CA LEU A 52 7.85 5.47 -12.95
C LEU A 52 7.67 6.08 -14.34
N THR A 53 7.30 7.35 -14.39
CA THR A 53 7.14 8.04 -15.66
C THR A 53 8.53 8.46 -16.11
N ASN A 54 9.09 7.87 -17.18
CA ASN A 54 10.45 8.13 -17.68
C ASN A 54 10.76 9.63 -17.98
N ARG A 55 9.75 10.51 -17.96
CA ARG A 55 9.91 11.96 -18.09
C ARG A 55 10.22 12.68 -16.77
N SER A 56 9.98 12.05 -15.62
CA SER A 56 10.25 12.68 -14.34
C SER A 56 11.70 12.45 -13.96
N THR A 57 12.44 13.53 -13.78
CA THR A 57 13.77 13.58 -13.13
C THR A 57 13.78 13.08 -11.67
N ILE A 58 12.65 12.53 -11.20
CA ILE A 58 12.43 12.08 -9.84
C ILE A 58 13.17 10.77 -9.67
N GLN A 59 14.15 10.77 -8.76
CA GLN A 59 14.86 9.56 -8.42
C GLN A 59 13.86 8.53 -7.82
N PRO A 60 14.02 7.23 -8.12
CA PRO A 60 13.20 6.16 -7.55
C PRO A 60 13.00 6.29 -6.03
N LYS A 61 14.05 6.73 -5.33
CA LYS A 61 14.07 6.98 -3.88
C LYS A 61 13.04 8.04 -3.46
N ASP A 62 13.00 9.17 -4.16
CA ASP A 62 12.11 10.28 -3.84
C ASP A 62 10.65 9.93 -4.11
N LEU A 63 10.39 9.12 -5.15
CA LEU A 63 9.05 8.63 -5.48
C LEU A 63 8.51 7.73 -4.37
N VAL A 64 9.29 6.71 -3.97
CA VAL A 64 8.89 5.79 -2.89
C VAL A 64 8.73 6.53 -1.58
N LYS A 65 9.66 7.45 -1.27
CA LYS A 65 9.61 8.27 -0.06
C LYS A 65 8.32 9.11 0.02
N LYS A 66 7.98 9.82 -1.05
CA LYS A 66 6.76 10.64 -1.15
C LYS A 66 5.49 9.79 -1.12
N TYR A 67 5.51 8.60 -1.71
CA TYR A 67 4.37 7.69 -1.65
C TYR A 67 4.17 7.17 -0.22
N CYS A 68 5.23 6.66 0.41
CA CYS A 68 5.16 6.08 1.76
C CYS A 68 4.86 7.12 2.85
N SER A 69 5.22 8.40 2.66
CA SER A 69 4.87 9.46 3.63
C SER A 69 3.37 9.66 3.80
N VAL A 70 2.55 9.33 2.81
CA VAL A 70 1.08 9.41 2.92
C VAL A 70 0.54 8.37 3.90
N PHE A 71 1.14 7.19 3.92
CA PHE A 71 0.70 6.06 4.75
C PHE A 71 1.38 6.03 6.12
N THR A 72 2.54 6.66 6.23
CA THR A 72 3.36 6.69 7.45
C THR A 72 3.91 8.10 7.65
N PRO A 73 3.06 9.06 8.09
CA PRO A 73 3.39 10.49 8.11
C PRO A 73 4.49 10.86 9.10
N ASN A 74 4.80 10.00 10.07
CA ASN A 74 5.89 10.24 11.00
C ASN A 74 7.20 9.67 10.41
N GLU A 75 8.07 10.57 9.96
CA GLU A 75 9.37 10.23 9.38
C GLU A 75 10.42 9.91 10.47
N LYS A 76 10.17 10.36 11.71
CA LYS A 76 10.98 10.06 12.89
C LYS A 76 10.34 8.88 13.65
N ILE A 77 10.58 7.66 13.18
CA ILE A 77 10.47 6.50 14.05
C ILE A 77 11.92 6.21 14.45
N GLU A 78 12.32 6.77 15.59
CA GLU A 78 13.55 6.37 16.26
C GLU A 78 13.32 4.94 16.75
N PHE A 79 14.14 4.00 16.26
CA PHE A 79 14.25 2.65 16.79
C PHE A 79 15.41 2.60 17.77
#